data_AF-A0A835A2I3-F1
#
_entry.id   AF-A0A835A2I3-F1
#
_cell.length_a   1.000
_cell.length_b   1.000
_cell.length_c   1.000
_cell.angle_alpha   90.00
_cell.angle_beta   90.00
_cell.angle_gamma   90.00
#
_symmetry.space_group_name_H-M   'P 1'
#
loop_
_entity.id
_entity.type
_entity.pdbx_description
1 polymer ?
#
loop_
_entity_poly.entity_id
_entity_poly.type
_entity_poly.pdbx_seq_one_letter_code
_entity_poly.pdbx_strand_id
1 'polypeptide(L)'
;MERSSAAERKGPLIRSLDYLCVRRFRLRRLLAFLWSHSYNGAFESLSNETRVLFRVEHLQHLVRLGLWSDAMNYVFRFVPAFDLPVGGQFLVTFINFLWEIAAYDPTDPSTFPEYDPYEPCEDGRQGGVSAGGVKLAQIIRSVCSKQAWGSINWPLVRFKAAEIIGDLVAQIPEFDEMRQLPLCSIRPAKVLPIGLRHDNSFQYNYP
;
A
#
# COMPACT_ATOMS: atom_id res chain seq x y z
N MET A 1 -38.50 26.15 52.66
CA MET A 1 -38.54 26.12 51.18
C MET A 1 -37.50 27.13 50.76
N GLU A 2 -36.38 26.79 50.13
CA GLU A 2 -36.25 26.02 48.90
C GLU A 2 -34.98 25.15 48.89
N ARG A 3 -35.06 24.01 48.19
CA ARG A 3 -34.00 23.02 48.00
C ARG A 3 -33.08 23.48 46.87
N SER A 4 -31.78 23.62 47.13
CA SER A 4 -30.76 23.67 46.06
C SER A 4 -30.41 22.25 45.62
N SER A 5 -30.83 21.89 44.42
CA SER A 5 -30.51 20.61 43.76
C SER A 5 -29.08 20.64 43.23
N ALA A 6 -28.21 19.82 43.82
CA ALA A 6 -26.88 19.53 43.29
C ALA A 6 -27.01 18.78 41.96
N ALA A 7 -26.77 19.48 40.86
CA ALA A 7 -26.64 18.88 39.55
C ALA A 7 -25.25 18.23 39.45
N GLU A 8 -25.20 16.93 39.71
CA GLU A 8 -24.06 16.05 39.51
C GLU A 8 -23.71 16.04 38.00
N ARG A 9 -22.77 16.90 37.60
CA ARG A 9 -22.22 16.90 36.24
C ARG A 9 -21.39 15.63 36.06
N LYS A 10 -22.02 14.57 35.56
CA LYS A 10 -21.33 13.41 34.99
C LYS A 10 -20.44 13.94 33.86
N GLY A 11 -19.13 13.98 34.13
CA GLY A 11 -18.13 14.34 33.13
C GLY A 11 -18.31 13.47 31.87
N PRO A 12 -18.05 14.02 30.68
CA PRO A 12 -18.17 13.24 29.46
C PRO A 12 -17.23 12.04 29.57
N LEU A 13 -17.82 10.84 29.49
CA LEU A 13 -17.07 9.60 29.32
C LEU A 13 -16.07 9.84 28.19
N ILE A 14 -14.79 9.69 28.51
CA ILE A 14 -13.68 9.82 27.57
C ILE A 14 -13.99 8.89 26.40
N ARG A 15 -14.54 9.45 25.31
CA ARG A 15 -14.58 8.80 24.01
C ARG A 15 -13.13 8.44 23.73
N SER A 16 -12.85 7.13 23.67
CA SER A 16 -11.55 6.58 23.30
C SER A 16 -10.97 7.44 22.18
N LEU A 17 -9.91 8.19 22.47
CA LEU A 17 -9.08 8.78 21.43
C LEU A 17 -8.44 7.59 20.73
N ASP A 18 -9.13 7.05 19.73
CA ASP A 18 -8.58 6.06 18.81
C ASP A 18 -7.57 6.79 17.93
N TYR A 19 -6.40 7.09 18.52
CA TYR A 19 -5.27 7.60 17.80
C TYR A 19 -4.97 6.65 16.63
N LEU A 20 -4.87 7.19 15.42
CA LEU A 20 -4.67 6.40 14.20
C LEU A 20 -3.45 5.47 14.31
N CYS A 21 -2.40 5.91 15.01
CA CYS A 21 -1.22 5.09 15.30
C CYS A 21 -1.54 3.89 16.20
N VAL A 22 -2.37 4.05 17.24
CA VAL A 22 -2.80 2.96 18.14
C VAL A 22 -3.68 1.97 17.38
N ARG A 23 -4.60 2.45 16.55
CA ARG A 23 -5.43 1.59 15.69
C ARG A 23 -4.56 0.80 14.70
N ARG A 24 -3.63 1.47 14.00
CA ARG A 24 -2.69 0.83 13.07
C ARG A 24 -1.85 -0.25 13.77
N PHE A 25 -1.33 0.06 14.95
CA PHE A 25 -0.55 -0.89 15.75
C PHE A 25 -1.39 -2.12 16.14
N ARG A 26 -2.61 -1.93 16.65
CA ARG A 26 -3.53 -3.04 17.01
C ARG A 26 -3.83 -3.93 15.80
N LEU A 27 -4.14 -3.33 14.64
CA LEU A 27 -4.44 -4.07 13.41
C LEU A 27 -3.24 -4.90 12.93
N ARG A 28 -2.02 -4.35 12.99
CA ARG A 28 -0.80 -5.10 12.61
C ARG A 28 -0.54 -6.30 13.52
N ARG A 29 -0.84 -6.16 14.81
CA ARG A 29 -0.72 -7.27 15.77
C ARG A 29 -1.80 -8.32 15.58
N LEU A 30 -3.01 -7.90 15.23
CA LEU A 30 -4.09 -8.81 14.87
C LEU A 30 -3.73 -9.60 13.61
N LEU A 31 -3.19 -8.95 12.57
CA LEU A 31 -2.69 -9.65 11.38
C LEU A 31 -1.59 -10.65 11.72
N ALA A 32 -0.62 -10.28 12.56
CA ALA A 32 0.43 -11.20 13.02
C ALA A 32 -0.13 -12.41 13.78
N PHE A 33 -1.19 -12.21 14.57
CA PHE A 33 -1.89 -13.28 15.26
C PHE A 33 -2.62 -14.23 14.29
N LEU A 34 -3.37 -13.66 13.34
CA LEU A 34 -4.11 -14.43 12.33
C LEU A 34 -3.16 -15.26 11.45
N TRP A 35 -2.01 -14.67 11.07
CA TRP A 35 -0.95 -15.36 10.34
C TRP A 35 -0.36 -16.53 11.14
N SER A 36 0.02 -16.29 12.41
CA SER A 36 0.66 -17.32 13.24
C SER A 36 -0.25 -18.50 13.61
N HIS A 37 -1.58 -18.32 13.57
CA HIS A 37 -2.56 -19.38 13.85
C HIS A 37 -3.23 -19.91 12.56
N SER A 38 -2.72 -19.55 11.38
CA SER A 38 -3.21 -20.02 10.08
C SER A 38 -4.69 -19.72 9.80
N TYR A 39 -5.22 -18.61 10.34
CA TYR A 39 -6.55 -18.10 10.00
C TYR A 39 -6.52 -17.34 8.66
N ASN A 40 -6.16 -18.05 7.59
CA ASN A 40 -5.85 -17.46 6.29
C ASN A 40 -6.99 -16.61 5.72
N GLY A 41 -8.26 -17.07 5.81
CA GLY A 41 -9.40 -16.30 5.30
C GLY A 41 -9.61 -14.97 6.02
N ALA A 42 -9.49 -14.96 7.36
CA ALA A 42 -9.60 -13.74 8.15
C ALA A 42 -8.40 -12.80 7.93
N PHE A 43 -7.20 -13.38 7.77
CA PHE A 43 -6.00 -12.63 7.43
C PHE A 43 -6.14 -11.93 6.06
N GLU A 44 -6.61 -12.65 5.04
CA GLU A 44 -6.86 -12.11 3.69
C GLU A 44 -7.90 -11.00 3.71
N SER A 45 -9.05 -11.21 4.36
CA SER A 45 -10.10 -10.18 4.47
C SER A 45 -9.58 -8.93 5.17
N LEU A 46 -8.93 -9.09 6.33
CA LEU A 46 -8.44 -7.97 7.13
C LEU A 46 -7.31 -7.22 6.42
N SER A 47 -6.38 -7.91 5.78
CA SER A 47 -5.28 -7.28 5.04
C SER A 47 -5.78 -6.54 3.80
N ASN A 48 -6.82 -7.04 3.13
CA ASN A 48 -7.45 -6.34 2.02
C ASN A 48 -8.27 -5.12 2.47
N GLU A 49 -8.87 -5.14 3.66
CA GLU A 49 -9.63 -3.99 4.20
C GLU A 49 -8.74 -2.91 4.82
N THR A 50 -7.57 -3.29 5.34
CA THR A 50 -6.72 -2.40 6.12
C THR A 50 -5.49 -1.91 5.34
N ARG A 51 -5.02 -0.71 5.66
CA ARG A 51 -3.83 -0.08 5.02
C ARG A 51 -2.54 -0.36 5.78
N VAL A 52 -2.48 -1.49 6.50
CA VAL A 52 -1.46 -1.69 7.54
C VAL A 52 -0.38 -2.70 7.17
N LEU A 53 -0.62 -3.50 6.12
CA LEU A 53 0.33 -4.48 5.60
C LEU A 53 0.40 -4.34 4.08
N PHE A 54 1.58 -3.96 3.59
CA PHE A 54 1.86 -3.92 2.16
C PHE A 54 2.26 -5.33 1.70
N ARG A 55 1.50 -5.93 0.79
CA ARG A 55 1.71 -7.29 0.30
C ARG A 55 2.23 -7.26 -1.13
N VAL A 56 3.49 -7.63 -1.28
CA VAL A 56 4.16 -7.64 -2.58
C VAL A 56 3.51 -8.65 -3.52
N GLU A 57 3.10 -9.80 -2.99
CA GLU A 57 2.45 -10.86 -3.76
C GLU A 57 1.12 -10.40 -4.36
N HIS A 58 0.38 -9.56 -3.63
CA HIS A 58 -0.88 -8.99 -4.12
C HIS A 58 -0.62 -7.99 -5.26
N LEU A 59 0.36 -7.10 -5.10
CA LEU A 59 0.75 -6.17 -6.18
C LEU A 59 1.22 -6.94 -7.42
N GLN A 60 2.06 -7.96 -7.24
CA GLN A 60 2.50 -8.84 -8.32
C GLN A 60 1.31 -9.55 -8.99
N HIS A 61 0.32 -9.98 -8.22
CA HIS A 61 -0.88 -10.63 -8.75
C HIS A 61 -1.70 -9.66 -9.63
N LEU A 62 -1.93 -8.43 -9.19
CA LEU A 62 -2.60 -7.39 -9.98
C LEU A 62 -1.89 -7.15 -11.31
N VAL A 63 -0.55 -7.07 -11.29
CA VAL A 63 0.29 -6.89 -12.48
C VAL A 63 0.21 -8.09 -13.42
N ARG A 64 0.25 -9.33 -12.90
CA ARG A 64 0.09 -10.55 -13.70
C ARG A 64 -1.26 -10.60 -14.42
N LEU A 65 -2.32 -10.12 -13.76
CA LEU A 65 -3.65 -10.00 -14.35
C LEU A 65 -3.75 -8.84 -15.36
N GLY A 66 -2.81 -7.90 -15.37
CA GLY A 66 -2.87 -6.68 -16.18
C GLY A 66 -3.84 -5.63 -15.62
N LEU A 67 -4.14 -5.70 -14.32
CA LEU A 67 -4.97 -4.71 -13.61
C LEU A 67 -4.11 -3.52 -13.18
N TRP A 68 -3.66 -2.73 -14.16
CA TRP A 68 -2.65 -1.68 -13.96
C TRP A 68 -3.13 -0.54 -13.05
N SER A 69 -4.36 -0.08 -13.25
CA SER A 69 -4.97 0.97 -12.41
C SER A 69 -5.12 0.51 -10.97
N ASP A 70 -5.53 -0.75 -10.76
CA ASP A 70 -5.65 -1.33 -9.41
C ASP A 70 -4.28 -1.48 -8.75
N ALA A 71 -3.24 -1.85 -9.52
CA ALA A 71 -1.87 -1.92 -9.03
C ALA A 71 -1.36 -0.54 -8.55
N MET A 72 -1.58 0.52 -9.32
CA MET A 72 -1.22 1.89 -8.91
C MET A 72 -2.03 2.34 -7.69
N ASN A 73 -3.34 2.15 -7.70
CA ASN A 73 -4.22 2.46 -6.57
C ASN A 73 -3.81 1.70 -5.30
N TYR A 74 -3.34 0.46 -5.45
CA TYR A 74 -2.82 -0.33 -4.35
C TYR A 74 -1.57 0.33 -3.74
N VAL A 75 -0.63 0.84 -4.53
CA VAL A 75 0.55 1.57 -4.02
C VAL A 75 0.11 2.86 -3.33
N PHE A 76 -0.71 3.68 -3.98
CA PHE A 76 -1.18 4.96 -3.44
C PHE A 76 -2.01 4.84 -2.17
N ARG A 77 -2.58 3.66 -1.91
CA ARG A 77 -3.31 3.36 -0.68
C ARG A 77 -2.40 3.44 0.56
N PHE A 78 -1.11 3.14 0.43
CA PHE A 78 -0.17 3.11 1.55
C PHE A 78 0.61 4.41 1.70
N VAL A 79 0.96 5.03 0.58
CA VAL A 79 1.71 6.28 0.55
C VAL A 79 1.08 7.17 -0.53
N PRO A 80 0.54 8.36 -0.19
CA PRO A 80 0.03 9.31 -1.17
C PRO A 80 1.08 9.64 -2.24
N ALA A 81 0.64 9.96 -3.46
CA ALA A 81 1.54 10.25 -4.58
C ALA A 81 2.59 11.33 -4.28
N PHE A 82 2.21 12.38 -3.53
CA PHE A 82 3.10 13.48 -3.15
C PHE A 82 4.13 13.13 -2.07
N ASP A 83 3.84 12.11 -1.26
CA ASP A 83 4.71 11.66 -0.16
C ASP A 83 5.54 10.43 -0.57
N LEU A 84 5.47 10.05 -1.84
CA LEU A 84 6.07 8.83 -2.35
C LEU A 84 7.59 9.01 -2.43
N PRO A 85 8.39 8.12 -1.82
CA PRO A 85 9.84 8.20 -1.92
C PRO A 85 10.27 8.01 -3.37
N VAL A 86 11.47 8.47 -3.73
CA VAL A 86 12.00 8.39 -5.11
C VAL A 86 11.87 6.97 -5.70
N GLY A 87 12.15 5.93 -4.91
CA GLY A 87 11.98 4.54 -5.35
C GLY A 87 10.51 4.14 -5.58
N GLY A 88 9.59 4.65 -4.75
CA GLY A 88 8.16 4.46 -4.93
C GLY A 88 7.62 5.20 -6.16
N GLN A 89 8.11 6.42 -6.42
CA GLN A 89 7.79 7.16 -7.65
C GLN A 89 8.23 6.37 -8.86
N PHE A 90 9.47 5.86 -8.87
CA PHE A 90 9.95 4.99 -9.95
C PHE A 90 9.08 3.75 -10.16
N LEU A 91 8.64 3.10 -9.08
CA LEU A 91 7.72 1.95 -9.15
C LEU A 91 6.39 2.31 -9.82
N VAL A 92 5.77 3.42 -9.43
CA VAL A 92 4.50 3.89 -10.01
C VAL A 92 4.70 4.27 -11.47
N THR A 93 5.76 5.00 -11.79
CA THR A 93 6.10 5.38 -13.17
C THR A 93 6.33 4.15 -14.04
N PHE A 94 7.00 3.11 -13.53
CA PHE A 94 7.17 1.83 -14.22
C PHE A 94 5.83 1.14 -14.51
N ILE A 95 4.91 1.10 -13.55
CA ILE A 95 3.56 0.53 -13.75
C ILE A 95 2.77 1.35 -14.77
N ASN A 96 2.86 2.69 -14.71
CA ASN A 96 2.20 3.58 -15.65
C ASN A 96 2.71 3.36 -17.08
N PHE A 97 4.02 3.20 -17.27
CA PHE A 97 4.57 2.88 -18.59
C PHE A 97 4.05 1.56 -19.16
N LEU A 98 3.93 0.53 -18.34
CA LEU A 98 3.37 -0.75 -18.78
C LEU A 98 1.89 -0.62 -19.15
N TRP A 99 1.14 0.22 -18.45
CA TRP A 99 -0.24 0.53 -18.79
C TRP A 99 -0.34 1.23 -20.14
N GLU A 100 0.43 2.28 -20.38
CA GLU A 100 0.46 3.02 -21.65
C GLU A 100 0.84 2.11 -22.83
N ILE A 101 1.88 1.29 -22.67
CA ILE A 101 2.32 0.30 -23.66
C ILE A 101 1.23 -0.74 -23.94
N ALA A 102 0.50 -1.18 -22.92
CA ALA A 102 -0.59 -2.14 -23.07
C ALA A 102 -1.87 -1.53 -23.65
N ALA A 103 -2.10 -0.23 -23.45
CA ALA A 103 -3.25 0.51 -23.98
C ALA A 103 -3.05 0.97 -25.43
N TYR A 104 -1.80 0.96 -25.92
CA TYR A 104 -1.44 1.37 -27.27
C TYR A 104 -2.21 0.60 -28.35
N ASP A 105 -2.85 1.32 -29.27
CA ASP A 105 -3.40 0.78 -30.50
C ASP A 105 -2.42 0.98 -31.67
N PRO A 106 -1.82 -0.09 -32.22
CA PRO A 106 -0.89 0.01 -33.34
C PRO A 106 -1.55 0.41 -34.69
N THR A 107 -2.88 0.55 -34.75
CA THR A 107 -3.60 1.05 -35.91
C THR A 107 -3.85 2.56 -35.88
N ASP A 108 -3.76 3.19 -34.71
CA ASP A 108 -3.84 4.64 -34.52
C ASP A 108 -2.61 5.14 -33.73
N PRO A 109 -1.52 5.54 -34.43
CA PRO A 109 -0.30 6.01 -33.78
C PRO A 109 -0.49 7.21 -32.84
N SER A 110 -1.60 7.94 -32.97
CA SER A 110 -1.91 9.10 -32.12
C SER A 110 -2.39 8.72 -30.71
N THR A 111 -2.71 7.44 -30.47
CA THR A 111 -3.11 6.93 -29.15
C THR A 111 -1.93 6.70 -28.19
N PHE A 112 -0.69 6.64 -28.70
CA PHE A 112 0.45 6.59 -27.79
C PHE A 112 0.75 8.01 -27.31
N PRO A 113 0.79 8.27 -25.99
CA PRO A 113 1.32 9.53 -25.50
C PRO A 113 2.75 9.66 -26.05
N GLU A 114 3.05 10.79 -26.67
CA GLU A 114 4.40 11.09 -27.14
C GLU A 114 5.31 11.09 -25.91
N TYR A 115 5.95 9.94 -25.63
CA TYR A 115 6.84 9.81 -24.50
C TYR A 115 8.09 10.62 -24.83
N ASP A 116 8.18 11.82 -24.25
CA ASP A 116 9.37 12.65 -24.39
C ASP A 116 10.44 12.18 -23.38
N PRO A 117 11.52 11.51 -23.81
CA PRO A 117 12.64 11.17 -22.92
C PRO A 117 13.34 12.39 -22.32
N TYR A 118 13.03 13.59 -22.83
CA TYR A 118 13.56 14.86 -22.40
C TYR A 118 12.57 15.66 -21.52
N GLU A 119 11.36 15.15 -21.28
CA GLU A 119 10.46 15.75 -20.30
C GLU A 119 11.15 15.68 -18.92
N PRO A 120 11.38 16.81 -18.24
CA PRO A 120 12.01 16.80 -16.95
C PRO A 120 11.13 16.01 -15.97
N CYS A 121 11.67 14.97 -15.31
CA CYS A 121 11.11 14.62 -14.01
C CYS A 121 11.13 15.92 -13.18
N GLU A 122 9.97 16.41 -12.76
CA GLU A 122 9.83 17.71 -12.09
C GLU A 122 10.58 17.83 -10.74
N ASP A 123 11.39 16.84 -10.38
CA ASP A 123 12.41 16.98 -9.35
C ASP A 123 13.60 17.79 -9.88
N GLY A 124 13.41 19.10 -9.80
CA GLY A 124 14.34 20.11 -10.27
C GLY A 124 15.77 19.97 -9.74
N ARG A 125 16.66 20.62 -10.50
CA ARG A 125 18.10 20.85 -10.27
C ARG A 125 19.06 19.84 -10.87
N GLN A 126 18.84 19.42 -12.11
CA GLN A 126 19.88 19.38 -13.15
C GLN A 126 19.23 19.00 -14.47
N GLY A 127 19.31 19.89 -15.46
CA GLY A 127 18.99 19.57 -16.85
C GLY A 127 19.98 18.52 -17.34
N GLY A 128 19.62 17.26 -17.17
CA GLY A 128 20.46 16.11 -17.49
C GLY A 128 19.56 14.94 -17.85
N VAL A 129 19.75 14.42 -19.05
CA VAL A 129 19.02 13.26 -19.56
C VAL A 129 19.27 12.06 -18.64
N SER A 130 18.22 11.55 -17.99
CA SER A 130 18.33 10.33 -17.19
C SER A 130 18.64 9.16 -18.12
N ALA A 131 19.77 8.47 -17.89
CA ALA A 131 20.13 7.27 -18.65
C ALA A 131 19.03 6.19 -18.60
N GLY A 132 18.22 6.17 -17.52
CA GLY A 132 17.03 5.32 -17.41
C GLY A 132 15.91 5.74 -18.36
N GLY A 133 15.63 7.04 -18.46
CA GLY A 133 14.62 7.59 -19.38
C GLY A 133 14.93 7.33 -20.85
N VAL A 134 16.21 7.44 -21.25
CA VAL A 134 16.64 7.13 -22.64
C VAL A 134 16.43 5.67 -22.98
N LYS A 135 16.80 4.75 -22.07
CA LYS A 135 16.58 3.31 -22.28
C LYS A 135 15.09 3.01 -22.39
N LEU A 136 14.26 3.64 -21.57
CA LEU A 136 12.80 3.53 -21.64
C LEU A 136 12.26 3.99 -23.00
N ALA A 137 12.67 5.17 -23.49
CA ALA A 137 12.25 5.66 -24.81
C ALA A 137 12.71 4.76 -25.96
N GLN A 138 13.92 4.17 -25.86
CA GLN A 138 14.40 3.20 -26.84
C GLN A 138 13.54 1.92 -26.85
N ILE A 139 13.18 1.40 -25.68
CA ILE A 139 12.30 0.24 -25.56
C ILE A 139 10.92 0.55 -26.14
N ILE A 140 10.34 1.70 -25.78
CA ILE A 140 9.06 2.18 -26.30
C ILE A 140 9.10 2.23 -27.83
N ARG A 141 10.09 2.90 -28.40
CA ARG A 141 10.24 3.01 -29.86
C ARG A 141 10.36 1.65 -30.54
N SER A 142 11.02 0.69 -29.90
CA SER A 142 11.14 -0.68 -30.42
C SER A 142 9.82 -1.45 -30.35
N VAL A 143 9.01 -1.22 -29.31
CA VAL A 143 7.76 -1.94 -29.03
C VAL A 143 6.58 -1.36 -29.83
N CYS A 144 6.59 -0.06 -30.11
CA CYS A 144 5.52 0.64 -30.83
C CYS A 144 5.48 0.37 -32.35
N SER A 145 6.37 -0.45 -32.91
CA SER A 145 6.20 -0.86 -34.32
C SER A 145 5.03 -1.85 -34.42
N LYS A 146 4.15 -1.69 -35.41
CA LYS A 146 2.98 -2.59 -35.62
C LYS A 146 3.36 -4.07 -35.68
N GLN A 147 4.51 -4.37 -36.30
CA GLN A 147 5.04 -5.74 -36.38
C GLN A 147 5.53 -6.24 -35.02
N ALA A 148 6.30 -5.44 -34.27
CA ALA A 148 6.76 -5.83 -32.95
C ALA A 148 5.57 -6.02 -32.01
N TRP A 149 4.66 -5.05 -31.93
CA TRP A 149 3.48 -5.10 -31.06
C TRP A 149 2.68 -6.39 -31.27
N GLY A 150 2.35 -6.73 -32.52
CA GLY A 150 1.58 -7.94 -32.84
C GLY A 150 2.27 -9.26 -32.47
N SER A 151 3.58 -9.23 -32.25
CA SER A 151 4.39 -10.39 -31.85
C SER A 151 4.65 -10.47 -30.34
N ILE A 152 4.23 -9.47 -29.55
CA ILE A 152 4.51 -9.42 -28.11
C ILE A 152 3.70 -10.48 -27.37
N ASN A 153 4.40 -11.31 -26.59
CA ASN A 153 3.78 -12.20 -25.63
C ASN A 153 3.42 -11.42 -24.35
N TRP A 154 2.25 -10.79 -24.35
CA TRP A 154 1.75 -10.00 -23.23
C TRP A 154 1.69 -10.76 -21.89
N PRO A 155 1.24 -12.03 -21.84
CA PRO A 155 1.34 -12.84 -20.63
C PRO A 155 2.77 -12.91 -20.07
N LEU A 156 3.77 -13.11 -20.92
CA LEU A 156 5.17 -13.15 -20.50
C LEU A 156 5.67 -11.79 -20.01
N VAL A 157 5.29 -10.70 -20.70
CA VAL A 157 5.63 -9.33 -20.27
C VAL A 157 5.06 -9.04 -18.88
N ARG A 158 3.79 -9.36 -18.63
CA ARG A 158 3.14 -9.19 -17.33
C ARG A 158 3.81 -10.04 -16.25
N PHE A 159 4.18 -11.27 -16.57
CA PHE A 159 4.89 -12.14 -15.65
C PHE A 159 6.26 -11.56 -15.25
N LYS A 160 7.05 -11.11 -16.23
CA LYS A 160 8.36 -10.49 -16.01
C LYS A 160 8.26 -9.15 -15.28
N ALA A 161 7.27 -8.33 -15.63
CA ALA A 161 6.98 -7.09 -14.92
C ALA A 161 6.69 -7.33 -13.44
N ALA A 162 5.92 -8.37 -13.11
CA ALA A 162 5.64 -8.72 -11.72
C ALA A 162 6.91 -9.14 -10.96
N GLU A 163 7.84 -9.88 -11.59
CA GLU A 163 9.15 -10.19 -10.99
C GLU A 163 9.94 -8.91 -10.70
N ILE A 164 10.09 -8.05 -11.70
CA ILE A 164 10.81 -6.77 -11.57
C ILE A 164 10.19 -5.89 -10.47
N ILE A 165 8.87 -5.83 -10.39
CA ILE A 165 8.17 -5.07 -9.33
C ILE A 165 8.48 -5.64 -7.95
N GLY A 166 8.58 -6.97 -7.81
CA GLY A 166 9.00 -7.59 -6.56
C GLY A 166 10.40 -7.13 -6.14
N ASP A 167 11.34 -7.12 -7.10
CA ASP A 167 12.72 -6.70 -6.88
C ASP A 167 12.84 -5.20 -6.59
N LEU A 168 12.04 -4.37 -7.26
CA LEU A 168 11.97 -2.93 -7.01
C LEU A 168 11.45 -2.66 -5.60
N VAL A 169 10.35 -3.30 -5.21
CA VAL A 169 9.80 -3.14 -3.85
C VAL A 169 10.78 -3.64 -2.78
N ALA A 170 11.56 -4.69 -3.06
CA ALA A 170 12.64 -5.14 -2.18
C ALA A 170 13.71 -4.08 -1.90
N GLN A 171 13.98 -3.20 -2.86
CA GLN A 171 15.00 -2.15 -2.76
C GLN A 171 14.51 -0.85 -2.12
N ILE A 172 13.21 -0.72 -1.83
CA ILE A 172 12.61 0.51 -1.29
C ILE A 172 12.46 0.35 0.24
N PRO A 173 13.37 0.91 1.07
CA PRO A 173 13.36 0.72 2.51
C PRO A 173 12.12 1.30 3.18
N GLU A 174 11.49 2.31 2.59
CA GLU A 174 10.26 2.92 3.10
C GLU A 174 9.08 1.93 3.10
N PHE A 175 9.12 0.90 2.25
CA PHE A 175 8.14 -0.19 2.28
C PHE A 175 8.47 -1.25 3.34
N ASP A 176 9.68 -1.34 3.88
CA ASP A 176 10.05 -2.38 4.86
C ASP A 176 9.16 -2.40 6.09
N GLU A 177 8.97 -1.23 6.71
CA GLU A 177 8.11 -1.12 7.89
C GLU A 177 6.66 -1.51 7.59
N MET A 178 6.21 -1.32 6.35
CA MET A 178 4.84 -1.66 5.94
C MET A 178 4.69 -3.13 5.57
N ARG A 179 5.76 -3.78 5.10
CA ARG A 179 5.79 -5.20 4.71
C ARG A 179 5.94 -6.14 5.91
N GLN A 180 6.70 -5.74 6.91
CA GLN A 180 6.98 -6.62 8.04
C GLN A 180 5.84 -6.61 9.05
N LEU A 181 5.41 -7.78 9.52
CA LEU A 181 4.50 -7.88 10.66
C LEU A 181 5.31 -7.83 11.96
N PRO A 182 4.78 -7.21 13.04
CA PRO A 182 5.47 -7.20 14.32
C PRO A 182 5.61 -8.63 14.85
N LEU A 183 6.79 -8.94 15.39
CA LEU A 183 7.05 -10.18 16.13
C LEU A 183 6.16 -10.19 17.39
N CYS A 184 4.96 -10.76 17.26
CA CYS A 184 4.00 -10.80 18.36
C CYS A 184 4.19 -12.05 19.21
N SER A 185 4.30 -11.84 20.52
CA SER A 185 4.09 -12.90 21.51
C SER A 185 2.65 -13.42 21.37
N ILE A 186 2.51 -14.74 21.26
CA ILE A 186 1.30 -15.53 20.92
C ILE A 186 0.11 -15.30 21.89
N ARG A 187 0.28 -14.53 22.98
CA ARG A 187 -0.77 -14.32 23.98
C ARG A 187 -1.88 -13.38 23.47
N PRO A 188 -3.15 -13.84 23.36
CA PRO A 188 -4.29 -13.04 22.90
C PRO A 188 -4.51 -11.76 23.72
N ALA A 189 -4.26 -11.81 25.03
CA ALA A 189 -4.35 -10.67 25.95
C ALA A 189 -3.39 -9.52 25.61
N LYS A 190 -2.35 -9.79 24.80
CA LYS A 190 -1.46 -8.75 24.28
C LYS A 190 -1.99 -8.18 22.97
N VAL A 191 -2.66 -8.96 22.12
CA VAL A 191 -3.14 -8.58 20.78
C VAL A 191 -4.27 -7.54 20.85
N LEU A 192 -5.16 -7.65 21.84
CA LEU A 192 -6.19 -6.67 22.14
C LEU A 192 -5.99 -6.15 23.57
N PRO A 193 -5.72 -4.85 23.80
CA PRO A 193 -5.95 -4.28 25.12
C PRO A 193 -7.46 -4.13 25.26
N ILE A 194 -8.17 -5.22 25.54
CA ILE A 194 -9.51 -5.10 26.07
C ILE A 194 -9.31 -4.59 27.49
N GLY A 195 -9.35 -3.27 27.66
CA GLY A 195 -9.70 -2.68 28.94
C GLY A 195 -11.15 -3.03 29.23
N LEU A 196 -11.44 -4.30 29.53
CA LEU A 196 -12.57 -4.62 30.39
C LEU A 196 -12.17 -3.98 31.71
N ARG A 197 -12.75 -2.82 32.00
CA ARG A 197 -12.76 -2.29 33.36
C ARG A 197 -13.25 -3.43 34.25
N HIS A 198 -12.35 -4.06 34.98
CA HIS A 198 -12.74 -4.71 36.21
C HIS A 198 -13.14 -3.56 37.14
N ASP A 199 -14.45 -3.30 37.21
CA ASP A 199 -15.01 -2.56 38.33
C ASP A 199 -14.76 -3.41 39.59
N ASN A 200 -13.58 -3.23 40.18
CA ASN A 200 -13.29 -3.68 41.53
C ASN A 200 -14.04 -2.76 42.50
N SER A 201 -15.35 -2.96 42.59
CA SER A 201 -16.13 -2.53 43.75
C SER A 201 -16.09 -3.64 44.80
N PHE A 202 -14.89 -3.98 45.27
CA PHE A 202 -14.75 -4.71 46.53
C PHE A 202 -14.78 -3.68 47.66
N GLN A 203 -15.98 -3.53 48.23
CA GLN A 203 -16.17 -2.96 49.56
C GLN A 203 -15.24 -3.68 50.54
N TYR A 204 -14.30 -2.95 51.13
CA TYR A 204 -13.76 -3.31 52.43
C TYR A 204 -14.55 -2.53 53.48
N ASN A 205 -15.56 -3.18 54.04
CA ASN A 205 -16.11 -2.86 55.35
C ASN A 205 -15.74 -4.02 56.26
N TYR A 206 -14.93 -3.75 57.29
CA TYR A 206 -14.83 -4.57 58.49
C TYR A 206 -14.28 -3.70 59.64
N PRO A 207 -14.55 -4.08 60.89
CA PRO A 207 -15.35 -3.33 61.86
C PRO A 207 -14.55 -2.41 62.78
#